data_AF-A0A4E0QXH1-F1
#
_entry.id   AF-A0A4E0QXH1-F1
#
_cell.length_a   1.000
_cell.length_b   1.000
_cell.length_c   1.000
_cell.angle_alpha   90.00
_cell.angle_beta   90.00
_cell.angle_gamma   90.00
#
_symmetry.space_group_name_H-M   'P 1'
#
loop_
_entity.id
_entity.type
_entity.pdbx_description
1 polymer ?
#
loop_
_entity_poly.entity_id
_entity_poly.type
_entity_poly.pdbx_seq_one_letter_code
_entity_poly.pdbx_strand_id
1 'polypeptide(L)'
;MQTNKNGSLVLSKNEYLIAGSLSGFVSRAIVQPLDVLKIRFQLQVEPISASSSSKYHGFAQAIRCISKEEGASAFWKGLIPAQLQAVTFSAMQFLSFEVLVSLFVQFNQHGGARRDPRSSLKSSNTFGTFACGCIAGSISAGFTQPLDVLRTRFIAQGEPKLYR
;
A
#
# COMPACT_ATOMS: atom_id res chain seq x y z
N MET A 1 15.82 19.79 -17.48
CA MET A 1 14.98 20.42 -18.51
C MET A 1 15.51 20.11 -19.91
N GLN A 2 14.80 19.27 -20.67
CA GLN A 2 15.05 19.09 -22.10
C GLN A 2 13.83 19.58 -22.87
N THR A 3 14.00 20.61 -23.69
CA THR A 3 12.96 21.12 -24.58
C THR A 3 12.80 20.16 -25.76
N ASN A 4 11.59 19.61 -25.93
CA ASN A 4 11.21 18.86 -27.13
C ASN A 4 10.88 19.85 -28.27
N LYS A 5 11.08 19.42 -29.53
CA LYS A 5 10.91 20.20 -30.76
C LYS A 5 9.51 20.82 -30.96
N ASN A 6 8.52 20.46 -30.14
CA ASN A 6 7.13 20.93 -30.25
C ASN A 6 6.72 21.98 -29.19
N GLY A 7 7.67 22.59 -28.46
CA GLY A 7 7.36 23.64 -27.47
C GLY A 7 6.64 23.14 -26.21
N SER A 8 6.45 21.82 -26.05
CA SER A 8 5.97 21.23 -24.81
C SER A 8 7.13 21.02 -23.82
N LEU A 9 6.95 21.47 -22.59
CA LEU A 9 7.86 21.21 -21.49
C LEU A 9 7.75 19.73 -21.10
N VAL A 10 8.67 18.91 -21.62
CA VAL A 10 8.72 17.48 -21.27
C VAL A 10 9.61 17.33 -20.04
N LEU A 11 9.02 16.93 -18.92
CA LEU A 11 9.77 16.67 -17.68
C LEU A 11 10.73 15.50 -17.89
N SER A 12 11.91 15.58 -17.27
CA SER A 12 12.84 14.46 -17.21
C SER A 12 12.22 13.30 -16.41
N LYS A 13 12.61 12.06 -16.71
CA LYS A 13 12.17 10.86 -15.98
C LYS A 13 12.33 11.02 -14.46
N ASN A 14 13.41 11.66 -14.02
CA ASN A 14 13.68 11.94 -12.62
C ASN A 14 12.68 12.94 -12.02
N GLU A 15 12.27 13.96 -12.79
CA GLU A 15 11.29 14.95 -12.34
C GLU A 15 9.91 14.32 -12.18
N TYR A 16 9.51 13.43 -13.10
CA TYR A 16 8.27 12.65 -12.96
C TYR A 16 8.31 11.71 -11.76
N LEU A 17 9.43 11.03 -11.51
CA LEU A 17 9.60 10.17 -10.35
C LEU A 17 9.48 10.96 -9.04
N ILE A 18 10.17 12.09 -8.93
CA ILE A 18 10.13 12.95 -7.74
C ILE A 18 8.72 13.51 -7.52
N ALA A 19 8.07 14.02 -8.57
CA ALA A 19 6.72 14.56 -8.48
C ALA A 19 5.71 13.48 -8.07
N GLY A 20 5.81 12.28 -8.64
CA GLY A 20 4.96 11.14 -8.27
C GLY A 20 5.17 10.68 -6.83
N SER A 21 6.43 10.51 -6.40
CA SER A 21 6.76 10.13 -5.03
C SER A 21 6.29 11.17 -4.01
N LEU A 22 6.50 12.46 -4.29
CA LEU A 22 6.06 13.54 -3.40
C LEU A 22 4.54 13.62 -3.31
N SER A 23 3.84 13.53 -4.44
CA SER A 23 2.37 13.49 -4.48
C SER A 23 1.83 12.30 -3.68
N GLY A 24 2.44 11.12 -3.83
CA GLY A 24 2.06 9.92 -3.08
C GLY A 24 2.29 10.08 -1.58
N PHE A 25 3.42 10.66 -1.19
CA PHE A 25 3.73 10.91 0.22
C PHE A 25 2.76 11.90 0.86
N VAL A 26 2.47 13.02 0.20
CA VAL A 26 1.52 14.04 0.68
C VAL A 26 0.12 13.47 0.80
N SER A 27 -0.35 12.74 -0.22
CA SER A 27 -1.65 12.07 -0.18
C SER A 27 -1.75 11.13 1.04
N ARG A 28 -0.70 10.34 1.28
CA ARG A 28 -0.65 9.44 2.43
C ARG A 28 -0.59 10.17 3.77
N ALA A 29 0.14 11.28 3.87
CA ALA A 29 0.18 12.08 5.09
C ALA A 29 -1.18 12.67 5.47
N ILE A 30 -2.01 13.01 4.48
CA ILE A 30 -3.39 13.50 4.68
C ILE A 30 -4.33 12.34 5.09
N VAL A 31 -4.18 11.16 4.50
CA VAL A 31 -5.04 9.99 4.76
C VAL A 31 -4.66 9.25 6.05
N GLN A 32 -3.39 9.28 6.46
CA GLN A 32 -2.85 8.61 7.64
C GLN A 32 -3.71 8.74 8.92
N PRO A 33 -4.19 9.93 9.35
CA PRO A 33 -5.05 10.05 10.52
C PRO A 33 -6.33 9.18 10.40
N LEU A 34 -6.93 9.09 9.21
CA LEU A 34 -8.12 8.27 9.00
C LEU A 34 -7.80 6.76 9.09
N ASP A 35 -6.64 6.34 8.59
CA ASP A 35 -6.19 4.95 8.68
C ASP A 35 -5.94 4.52 10.13
N VAL A 36 -5.28 5.37 10.92
CA VAL A 36 -5.04 5.10 12.35
C VAL A 36 -6.36 4.98 13.11
N LEU A 37 -7.34 5.85 12.83
CA LEU A 37 -8.67 5.77 13.41
C LEU A 37 -9.35 4.44 13.06
N LYS A 38 -9.38 4.08 11.78
CA LYS A 38 -9.98 2.82 11.33
C LYS A 38 -9.37 1.61 12.03
N ILE A 39 -8.03 1.55 12.10
CA ILE A 39 -7.34 0.43 12.76
C ILE A 39 -7.70 0.38 14.25
N ARG A 40 -7.74 1.51 14.96
CA ARG A 40 -8.12 1.54 16.38
C ARG A 40 -9.58 1.13 16.63
N PHE A 41 -10.50 1.55 15.77
CA PHE A 41 -11.89 1.09 15.81
C PHE A 41 -12.01 -0.41 15.52
N GLN A 42 -11.25 -0.94 14.57
CA GLN A 42 -11.24 -2.39 14.25
C GLN A 42 -10.58 -3.24 15.34
N LEU A 43 -9.57 -2.70 16.03
CA LEU A 43 -8.90 -3.35 17.16
C LEU A 43 -9.73 -3.29 18.45
N GLN A 44 -10.74 -2.43 18.52
CA GLN A 44 -11.67 -2.41 19.64
C GLN A 44 -12.52 -3.68 19.59
N VAL A 45 -12.22 -4.61 20.51
CA VAL A 45 -12.94 -5.89 20.65
C VAL A 45 -14.33 -5.68 21.27
N GLU A 46 -14.53 -4.59 22.01
CA GLU A 46 -15.81 -4.29 22.64
C GLU A 46 -16.86 -3.80 21.63
N PRO A 47 -18.11 -4.27 21.76
CA PRO A 47 -19.20 -3.77 20.92
C PRO A 47 -19.35 -2.25 21.09
N ILE A 48 -19.72 -1.57 20.00
CA ILE A 48 -20.17 -0.18 20.00
C ILE A 48 -21.57 -0.15 20.64
N SER A 49 -21.63 -0.43 21.93
CA SER A 49 -22.84 -0.42 22.73
C SER A 49 -22.69 0.65 23.79
N ALA A 50 -23.76 1.40 24.05
CA ALA A 50 -23.79 2.48 25.02
C ALA A 50 -23.73 2.03 26.49
N SER A 51 -23.19 0.83 26.73
CA SER A 51 -22.87 0.34 28.06
C SER A 51 -21.47 0.82 28.43
N SER A 52 -21.29 1.20 29.70
CA SER A 52 -20.18 1.92 30.33
C SER A 52 -18.75 1.35 30.18
N SER A 53 -18.54 0.35 29.31
CA SER A 53 -17.24 -0.26 29.03
C SER A 53 -16.62 0.21 27.71
N SER A 54 -17.41 0.69 26.73
CA SER A 54 -16.91 0.99 25.38
C SER A 54 -16.09 2.28 25.30
N LYS A 55 -14.78 2.18 25.07
CA LYS A 55 -13.85 3.34 25.06
C LYS A 55 -14.13 4.39 23.96
N TYR A 56 -14.79 4.03 22.86
CA TYR A 56 -15.11 4.93 21.75
C TYR A 56 -16.57 4.77 21.27
N HIS A 57 -17.44 5.77 21.48
CA HIS A 57 -18.82 5.75 20.96
C HIS A 57 -18.99 6.40 19.58
N GLY A 58 -18.00 7.17 19.11
CA GLY A 58 -18.11 7.87 17.83
C GLY A 58 -16.80 8.47 17.34
N PHE A 59 -16.76 8.75 16.03
CA PHE A 59 -15.55 9.19 15.32
C PHE A 59 -14.95 10.48 15.93
N ALA A 60 -15.79 11.48 16.22
CA ALA A 60 -15.36 12.75 16.80
C ALA A 60 -14.89 12.61 18.27
N GLN A 61 -15.53 11.75 19.05
CA GLN A 61 -15.11 11.46 20.43
C GLN A 61 -13.78 10.73 20.44
N ALA A 62 -13.58 9.77 19.52
CA ALA A 62 -12.32 9.04 19.38
C ALA A 62 -11.16 9.96 19.02
N ILE A 63 -11.34 10.88 18.06
CA ILE A 63 -10.33 11.89 17.72
C ILE A 63 -9.95 12.71 18.95
N ARG A 64 -10.95 13.20 19.69
CA ARG A 64 -10.72 14.04 20.87
C ARG A 64 -10.05 13.26 22.00
N CYS A 65 -10.42 12.00 22.19
CA CYS A 65 -9.85 11.10 23.20
C CYS A 65 -8.38 10.79 22.87
N ILE A 66 -8.08 10.34 21.64
CA ILE A 66 -6.73 10.04 21.18
C ILE A 66 -5.83 11.28 21.25
N SER A 67 -6.33 12.44 20.82
CA SER A 67 -5.59 13.70 20.88
C SER A 67 -5.25 14.12 22.32
N LYS A 68 -6.10 13.77 23.30
CA LYS A 68 -5.93 14.12 24.71
C LYS A 68 -5.07 13.10 25.47
N GLU A 69 -5.15 11.82 25.13
CA GLU A 69 -4.41 10.73 25.78
C GLU A 69 -2.99 10.57 25.24
N GLU A 70 -2.82 10.56 23.91
CA GLU A 70 -1.53 10.27 23.25
C GLU A 70 -0.95 11.45 22.47
N GLY A 71 -1.74 12.51 22.26
CA GLY A 71 -1.33 13.71 21.53
C GLY A 71 -1.58 13.63 20.02
N ALA A 72 -1.48 14.78 19.34
CA ALA A 72 -1.69 14.89 17.90
C ALA A 72 -0.67 14.11 17.06
N SER A 73 0.53 13.82 17.59
CA SER A 73 1.54 13.02 16.89
C SER A 73 1.16 11.54 16.77
N ALA A 74 0.23 11.05 17.59
CA ALA A 74 -0.25 9.67 17.53
C ALA A 74 -0.92 9.32 16.19
N PHE A 75 -1.53 10.30 15.51
CA PHE A 75 -2.15 10.08 14.20
C PHE A 75 -1.13 9.82 13.08
N TRP A 76 0.13 10.24 13.23
CA TRP A 76 1.19 9.99 12.25
C TRP A 76 2.11 8.83 12.64
N LYS A 77 1.89 8.19 13.80
CA LYS A 77 2.60 6.96 14.18
C LYS A 77 2.31 5.87 13.14
N GLY A 78 3.36 5.22 12.67
CA GLY A 78 3.28 4.15 11.68
C GLY A 78 3.25 4.60 10.22
N LEU A 79 3.42 5.89 9.90
CA LEU A 79 3.50 6.36 8.51
C LEU A 79 4.69 5.74 7.76
N ILE A 80 5.88 5.70 8.39
CA ILE A 80 7.11 5.14 7.80
C ILE A 80 6.94 3.64 7.46
N PRO A 81 6.55 2.76 8.41
CA PRO A 81 6.35 1.35 8.08
C PRO A 81 5.22 1.14 7.07
N ALA A 82 4.16 1.97 7.08
CA ALA A 82 3.11 1.93 6.06
C ALA A 82 3.63 2.24 4.64
N GLN A 83 4.50 3.24 4.50
CA GLN A 83 5.12 3.56 3.22
C GLN A 83 6.04 2.42 2.75
N LEU A 84 6.89 1.92 3.64
CA LEU A 84 7.83 0.85 3.31
C LEU A 84 7.07 -0.40 2.84
N GLN A 85 6.03 -0.79 3.57
CA GLN A 85 5.17 -1.91 3.19
C GLN A 85 4.53 -1.72 1.81
N ALA A 86 3.99 -0.53 1.52
CA ALA A 86 3.36 -0.25 0.22
C ALA A 86 4.36 -0.31 -0.94
N VAL A 87 5.57 0.20 -0.74
CA VAL A 87 6.65 0.14 -1.74
C VAL A 87 7.10 -1.30 -1.96
N THR A 88 7.35 -2.06 -0.90
CA THR A 88 7.75 -3.47 -0.99
C THR A 88 6.69 -4.32 -1.68
N PHE A 89 5.42 -4.16 -1.31
CA PHE A 89 4.31 -4.88 -1.93
C PHE A 89 4.21 -4.60 -3.43
N SER A 90 4.29 -3.32 -3.81
CA SER A 90 4.21 -2.91 -5.23
C SER A 90 5.40 -3.47 -6.01
N ALA A 91 6.62 -3.33 -5.48
CA ALA A 91 7.83 -3.85 -6.12
C ALA A 91 7.76 -5.36 -6.34
N MET A 92 7.41 -6.12 -5.30
CA MET A 92 7.33 -7.57 -5.38
C MET A 92 6.21 -8.05 -6.30
N GLN A 93 5.06 -7.35 -6.30
CA GLN A 93 3.96 -7.64 -7.23
C GLN A 93 4.38 -7.41 -8.69
N PHE A 94 5.05 -6.29 -9.00
CA PHE A 94 5.52 -6.00 -10.35
C PHE A 94 6.56 -7.03 -10.81
N LEU A 95 7.54 -7.35 -9.97
CA LEU A 95 8.56 -8.36 -10.29
C LEU A 95 7.92 -9.73 -10.53
N SER A 96 7.05 -10.17 -9.63
CA SER A 96 6.38 -11.47 -9.74
C SER A 96 5.50 -11.54 -10.98
N PHE A 97 4.81 -10.44 -11.32
CA PHE A 97 4.00 -10.35 -12.54
C PHE A 97 4.86 -10.45 -13.80
N GLU A 98 5.95 -9.67 -13.91
CA GLU A 98 6.83 -9.70 -15.08
C GLU A 98 7.49 -11.08 -15.28
N VAL A 99 7.88 -11.76 -14.19
CA VAL A 99 8.40 -13.14 -14.26
C VAL A 99 7.33 -14.09 -14.79
N LEU A 100 6.11 -14.02 -14.26
CA LEU A 100 5.04 -14.93 -14.62
C LEU A 100 4.54 -14.72 -16.05
N VAL A 101 4.48 -13.47 -16.50
CA VAL A 101 4.21 -13.10 -17.89
C VAL A 101 5.30 -13.63 -18.82
N SER A 102 6.56 -13.47 -18.44
CA SER A 102 7.69 -13.94 -19.24
C SER A 102 7.67 -15.46 -19.40
N LEU A 103 7.37 -16.20 -18.33
CA LEU A 103 7.20 -17.66 -18.37
C LEU A 103 6.02 -18.05 -19.29
N PHE A 104 4.87 -17.39 -19.13
CA PHE A 104 3.69 -17.69 -19.95
C PHE A 104 3.94 -17.45 -21.44
N VAL A 105 4.62 -16.36 -21.79
CA VAL A 105 5.01 -16.08 -23.17
C VAL A 105 5.97 -17.14 -23.70
N GLN A 106 6.95 -17.59 -22.92
CA GLN A 106 7.86 -18.67 -23.31
C GLN A 106 7.12 -19.99 -23.58
N PHE A 107 6.15 -20.36 -22.72
CA PHE A 107 5.35 -21.57 -22.92
C PHE A 107 4.48 -21.51 -24.18
N ASN A 108 3.91 -20.34 -24.50
CA ASN A 108 3.06 -20.15 -25.67
C ASN A 108 3.83 -19.92 -26.99
N GLN A 109 5.15 -19.65 -26.93
CA GLN A 109 5.99 -19.28 -28.08
C GLN A 109 6.67 -20.44 -28.83
N HIS A 110 6.09 -21.64 -28.84
CA HIS A 110 6.52 -22.67 -29.82
C HIS A 110 6.18 -22.28 -31.28
N GLY A 111 5.40 -21.22 -31.53
CA GLY A 111 5.18 -20.61 -32.85
C GLY A 111 5.80 -19.20 -32.91
N GLY A 112 6.86 -19.02 -33.71
CA GLY A 112 7.71 -17.83 -33.71
C GLY A 112 7.01 -16.50 -34.02
N ALA A 113 6.93 -15.61 -33.03
CA ALA A 113 6.88 -14.16 -33.23
C ALA A 113 7.25 -13.46 -31.92
N ARG A 114 8.31 -12.63 -31.92
CA ARG A 114 8.67 -11.73 -30.81
C ARG A 114 7.59 -10.65 -30.65
N ARG A 115 6.48 -10.97 -30.00
CA ARG A 115 5.40 -10.03 -29.67
C ARG A 115 5.61 -9.49 -28.27
N ASP A 116 5.30 -8.21 -28.04
CA ASP A 116 5.44 -7.58 -26.73
C ASP A 116 4.69 -8.40 -25.65
N PRO A 117 5.31 -8.66 -24.47
CA PRO A 117 4.75 -9.53 -23.44
C PRO A 117 3.32 -9.13 -23.02
N ARG A 118 3.07 -7.82 -22.97
CA ARG A 118 1.76 -7.24 -22.62
C ARG A 118 0.69 -7.46 -23.67
N SER A 119 1.07 -7.50 -24.95
CA SER A 119 0.15 -7.74 -26.07
C SER A 119 -0.17 -9.22 -26.25
N SER A 120 0.80 -10.11 -26.00
CA SER A 120 0.59 -11.56 -25.99
C SER A 120 -0.34 -12.01 -24.87
N LEU A 121 -0.18 -11.46 -23.66
CA LEU A 121 -1.05 -11.80 -22.53
C LEU A 121 -2.50 -11.38 -22.76
N LYS A 122 -2.72 -10.21 -23.37
CA LYS A 122 -4.05 -9.72 -23.74
C LYS A 122 -4.71 -10.58 -24.83
N SER A 123 -3.90 -11.17 -25.72
CA SER A 123 -4.37 -12.04 -26.80
C SER A 123 -4.67 -13.48 -26.35
N SER A 124 -4.14 -13.93 -25.21
CA SER A 124 -4.20 -15.33 -24.76
C SER A 124 -5.33 -15.64 -23.76
N ASN A 125 -6.38 -14.81 -23.73
CA ASN A 125 -7.52 -14.79 -22.79
C ASN A 125 -7.29 -13.99 -21.50
N THR A 126 -8.24 -13.09 -21.20
CA THR A 126 -8.32 -12.29 -19.96
C THR A 126 -8.18 -13.13 -18.70
N PHE A 127 -8.66 -14.38 -18.72
CA PHE A 127 -8.53 -15.32 -17.61
C PHE A 127 -7.07 -15.67 -17.28
N GLY A 128 -6.19 -15.82 -18.28
CA GLY A 128 -4.77 -16.09 -18.05
C GLY A 128 -4.06 -14.92 -17.37
N THR A 129 -4.39 -13.68 -17.78
CA THR A 129 -3.87 -12.47 -17.13
C THR A 129 -4.37 -12.35 -15.69
N PHE A 130 -5.63 -12.71 -15.44
CA PHE A 130 -6.21 -12.73 -14.10
C PHE A 130 -5.51 -13.73 -13.19
N ALA A 131 -5.32 -14.98 -13.64
CA ALA A 131 -4.61 -16.01 -12.88
C ALA A 131 -3.17 -15.58 -12.57
N CYS A 132 -2.48 -14.95 -13.52
CA CYS A 132 -1.15 -14.40 -13.30
C CYS A 132 -1.15 -13.30 -12.23
N GLY A 133 -2.14 -12.42 -12.25
CA GLY A 133 -2.33 -11.41 -11.22
C GLY A 133 -2.54 -12.01 -9.82
N CYS A 134 -3.37 -13.05 -9.71
CA CYS A 134 -3.62 -13.73 -8.44
C CYS A 134 -2.35 -14.38 -7.87
N ILE A 135 -1.59 -15.11 -8.69
CA ILE A 135 -0.36 -15.78 -8.25
C ILE A 135 0.70 -14.75 -7.85
N ALA A 136 0.89 -13.70 -8.65
CA ALA A 136 1.81 -12.61 -8.31
C ALA A 136 1.41 -11.89 -7.01
N GLY A 137 0.11 -11.67 -6.80
CA GLY A 137 -0.44 -11.11 -5.56
C GLY A 137 -0.16 -11.98 -4.34
N SER A 138 -0.38 -13.30 -4.45
CA SER A 138 -0.11 -14.25 -3.37
C SER A 138 1.38 -14.34 -3.01
N ILE A 139 2.27 -14.36 -4.01
CA ILE A 139 3.73 -14.34 -3.79
C ILE A 139 4.14 -13.03 -3.10
N SER A 140 3.62 -11.89 -3.56
CA SER A 140 3.89 -10.60 -2.94
C SER A 140 3.42 -10.54 -1.49
N ALA A 141 2.23 -11.10 -1.20
CA ALA A 141 1.70 -11.18 0.15
C ALA A 141 2.66 -11.95 1.07
N GLY A 142 3.13 -13.13 0.68
CA GLY A 142 4.07 -13.92 1.49
C GLY A 142 5.35 -13.16 1.89
N PHE A 143 5.88 -12.32 1.00
CA PHE A 143 7.04 -11.47 1.28
C PHE A 143 6.70 -10.24 2.12
N THR A 144 5.46 -9.75 2.05
CA THR A 144 5.03 -8.51 2.72
C THR A 144 4.49 -8.75 4.13
N GLN A 145 3.99 -9.96 4.43
CA GLN A 145 3.45 -10.33 5.74
C GLN A 145 4.34 -9.98 6.95
N PRO A 146 5.68 -10.18 6.96
CA PRO A 146 6.50 -9.75 8.10
C PRO A 146 6.47 -8.22 8.33
N LEU A 147 6.35 -7.43 7.26
CA LEU A 147 6.23 -5.97 7.35
C LEU A 147 4.83 -5.55 7.83
N ASP A 148 3.79 -6.27 7.44
CA ASP A 148 2.42 -6.08 7.96
C ASP A 148 2.39 -6.25 9.49
N VAL A 149 3.08 -7.27 10.01
CA VAL A 149 3.18 -7.51 11.46
C VAL A 149 3.93 -6.37 12.15
N LEU A 150 5.02 -5.87 11.57
CA LEU A 150 5.76 -4.74 12.15
C LEU A 150 4.90 -3.46 12.17
N ARG A 151 4.20 -3.16 11.08
CA ARG A 151 3.30 -1.99 11.00
C ARG A 151 2.19 -2.08 12.04
N THR A 152 1.52 -3.22 12.15
CA THR A 152 0.45 -3.40 13.14
C THR A 152 0.97 -3.28 14.57
N ARG A 153 2.17 -3.79 14.87
CA ARG A 153 2.82 -3.60 16.17
C ARG A 153 3.14 -2.13 16.47
N PHE A 154 3.69 -1.39 15.51
CA PHE A 154 3.97 0.04 15.68
C PHE A 154 2.72 0.90 15.84
N ILE A 155 1.62 0.54 15.17
CA ILE A 155 0.32 1.26 15.29
C ILE A 155 -0.43 0.85 16.57
N ALA A 156 -0.29 -0.41 17.01
CA ALA A 156 -0.95 -0.94 18.21
C ALA A 156 -0.31 -0.48 19.53
N GLN A 157 0.95 -0.01 19.52
CA GLN A 157 1.55 0.63 20.69
C GLN A 157 0.92 2.02 20.95
N GLY A 158 -0.23 2.02 21.62
CA GLY A 158 -0.68 3.16 22.40
C GLY A 158 0.14 3.24 23.69
N GLU A 159 0.68 4.42 24.01
CA GLU A 159 1.15 4.70 25.37
C GLU A 159 -0.01 4.46 26.37
N PRO A 160 0.24 3.88 27.55
CA PRO A 160 1.41 4.14 28.38
C PRO A 160 2.55 3.12 28.21
N LYS A 161 3.78 3.54 28.52
CA LYS A 161 4.91 2.64 28.80
C LYS A 161 4.50 1.55 29.80
N LEU A 162 4.25 0.34 29.31
CA LEU A 162 3.96 -0.83 30.14
C LEU A 162 5.24 -1.63 30.49
N TYR A 163 6.37 -0.94 30.67
CA TYR A 163 7.52 -1.49 31.38
C TYR A 163 8.19 -0.38 32.19
N ARG A 164 8.32 -0.63 33.49
CA ARG A 164 9.14 0.14 34.42
C ARG A 164 10.44 -0.62 34.64
#